data_AF-A0A4Y9XQM9-F1
#
_entry.id   AF-A0A4Y9XQM9-F1
#
_cell.length_a   1.000
_cell.length_b   1.000
_cell.length_c   1.000
_cell.angle_alpha   90.00
_cell.angle_beta   90.00
_cell.angle_gamma   90.00
#
_symmetry.space_group_name_H-M   'P 1'
#
loop_
_entity.id
_entity.type
_entity.pdbx_description
1 polymer ?
#
loop_
_entity_poly.entity_id
_entity_poly.type
_entity_poly.pdbx_seq_one_letter_code
_entity_poly.pdbx_strand_id
1 'polypeptide(L)'
;MPSTTEETLPQGPDYVRIRVLLYGSSKDDPVSDDRFGDRQRRVEIIFSLKLPRANMPPNDILQYATDFINLYYPCLKHTQKWHCEFCDLPARMSQQDVSSWCSRTPPHVLIYYHFVCDPRSGPCADNLRIIQRQMARVNGLPTPRRPRNREDPFEFPPMAACAGCEREETVDMPTLKCSNCDLTRYCSVACQRAHWPEHKVFCKTPKVVKWVWPSAGELQEPREQVMPGSLQASEADDAADSPSQGCSIQ
;
A
#
# COMPACT_ATOMS: atom_id res chain seq x y z
N MET A 1 -8.61 -12.37 15.91
CA MET A 1 -8.18 -13.09 14.70
C MET A 1 -6.88 -13.80 15.03
N PRO A 2 -6.72 -15.11 14.80
CA PRO A 2 -5.42 -15.75 14.97
C PRO A 2 -4.42 -15.04 14.06
N SER A 3 -3.32 -14.56 14.62
CA SER A 3 -2.27 -13.88 13.87
C SER A 3 -1.66 -14.87 12.87
N THR A 4 -1.98 -14.71 11.59
CA THR A 4 -1.35 -15.47 10.51
C THR A 4 0.17 -15.27 10.60
N THR A 5 0.91 -16.32 10.95
CA THR A 5 2.38 -16.31 10.95
C THR A 5 2.89 -16.71 9.56
N GLU A 6 4.12 -16.34 9.19
CA GLU A 6 4.71 -16.70 7.89
C GLU A 6 4.68 -18.23 7.65
N GLU A 7 4.77 -19.02 8.72
CA GLU A 7 4.72 -20.48 8.70
C GLU A 7 3.35 -21.03 8.25
N THR A 8 2.26 -20.30 8.50
CA THR A 8 0.89 -20.72 8.16
C THR A 8 0.54 -20.50 6.69
N LEU A 9 1.35 -19.78 5.93
CA LEU A 9 1.13 -19.61 4.49
C LEU A 9 1.40 -20.93 3.76
N PRO A 10 0.62 -21.27 2.71
CA PRO A 10 0.88 -22.45 1.89
C PRO A 10 2.34 -22.54 1.42
N GLN A 11 2.89 -23.75 1.38
CA GLN A 11 4.29 -23.99 1.03
C GLN A 11 4.40 -25.13 0.00
N GLY A 12 5.60 -25.34 -0.51
CA GLY A 12 5.93 -26.42 -1.44
C GLY A 12 6.13 -25.94 -2.88
N PRO A 13 6.42 -26.88 -3.81
CA PRO A 13 6.79 -26.56 -5.18
C PRO A 13 5.66 -25.92 -6.00
N ASP A 14 4.40 -26.09 -5.58
CA ASP A 14 3.24 -25.53 -6.27
C ASP A 14 2.93 -24.07 -5.89
N TYR A 15 3.76 -23.45 -5.03
CA TYR A 15 3.55 -22.10 -4.53
C TYR A 15 4.81 -21.25 -4.68
N VAL A 16 4.63 -19.97 -5.06
CA VAL A 16 5.69 -18.96 -5.01
C VAL A 16 5.49 -18.06 -3.79
N ARG A 17 6.57 -17.86 -3.02
CA ARG A 17 6.60 -16.89 -1.92
C ARG A 17 7.05 -15.54 -2.46
N ILE A 18 6.21 -14.53 -2.30
CA ILE A 18 6.50 -13.16 -2.74
C ILE A 18 6.58 -12.29 -1.50
N ARG A 19 7.73 -11.67 -1.27
CA ARG A 19 7.90 -10.67 -0.22
C ARG A 19 8.00 -9.30 -0.85
N VAL A 20 7.10 -8.41 -0.48
CA VAL A 20 7.08 -7.01 -0.91
C VAL A 20 7.52 -6.16 0.27
N LEU A 21 8.51 -5.29 0.06
CA LEU A 21 9.00 -4.33 1.03
C LEU A 21 8.68 -2.94 0.50
N LEU A 22 7.79 -2.21 1.17
CA LEU A 22 7.50 -0.81 0.82
C LEU A 22 8.32 0.09 1.75
N TYR A 23 9.27 0.82 1.19
CA TYR A 23 10.11 1.78 1.87
C TYR A 23 9.61 3.19 1.62
N GLY A 24 9.55 3.97 2.69
CA GLY A 24 9.19 5.38 2.68
C GLY A 24 9.43 5.96 4.06
N SER A 25 9.03 7.21 4.27
CA SER A 25 9.10 7.87 5.57
C SER A 25 7.75 8.40 6.03
N SER A 26 7.71 8.97 7.23
CA SER A 26 6.65 9.86 7.71
C SER A 26 7.16 11.30 7.78
N LYS A 27 6.22 12.25 7.82
CA LYS A 27 6.51 13.67 8.07
C LYS A 27 7.33 13.89 9.35
N ASP A 28 7.10 13.06 10.36
CA ASP A 28 7.72 13.19 11.68
C ASP A 28 9.05 12.42 11.82
N ASP A 29 9.46 11.66 10.79
CA ASP A 29 10.73 10.95 10.86
C ASP A 29 11.89 11.96 10.74
N PRO A 30 12.98 11.84 11.54
CA PRO A 30 14.14 12.72 11.42
C PRO A 30 14.85 12.49 10.09
N VAL A 31 15.14 13.53 9.30
CA VAL A 31 15.90 13.42 8.04
C VAL A 31 17.39 13.24 8.35
N SER A 32 17.81 12.01 8.62
CA SER A 32 19.21 11.63 8.86
C SER A 32 19.54 10.25 8.28
N ASP A 33 20.82 9.90 8.22
CA ASP A 33 21.29 8.58 7.76
C ASP A 33 20.79 7.43 8.66
N ASP A 34 20.41 7.71 9.91
CA ASP A 34 19.83 6.72 10.83
C ASP A 34 18.46 6.18 10.36
N ARG A 35 17.87 6.81 9.34
CA ARG A 35 16.69 6.28 8.64
C ARG A 35 17.00 4.96 7.96
N PHE A 36 18.25 4.67 7.60
CA PHE A 36 18.62 3.46 6.86
C PHE A 36 19.12 2.35 7.78
N GLY A 37 18.89 1.09 7.38
CA GLY A 37 19.29 -0.11 8.13
C GLY A 37 18.11 -0.92 8.65
N ASP A 38 18.34 -1.78 9.64
CA ASP A 38 17.37 -2.80 10.07
C ASP A 38 16.03 -2.23 10.55
N ARG A 39 16.06 -1.00 11.09
CA ARG A 39 14.89 -0.28 11.63
C ARG A 39 14.31 0.75 10.66
N GLN A 40 14.77 0.78 9.41
CA GLN A 40 14.19 1.67 8.40
C GLN A 40 12.68 1.44 8.30
N ARG A 41 11.91 2.53 8.30
CA ARG A 41 10.46 2.50 8.19
C ARG A 41 10.05 1.73 6.94
N ARG A 42 9.27 0.66 7.13
CA ARG A 42 8.73 -0.13 6.02
C ARG A 42 7.53 -0.95 6.44
N VAL A 43 6.79 -1.41 5.44
CA VAL A 43 5.89 -2.55 5.61
C VAL A 43 6.40 -3.73 4.78
N GLU A 44 6.48 -4.90 5.41
CA GLU A 44 6.79 -6.16 4.77
C GLU A 44 5.49 -6.94 4.56
N ILE A 45 5.18 -7.28 3.31
CA ILE A 45 3.96 -8.00 2.95
C ILE A 45 4.38 -9.30 2.26
N ILE A 46 4.01 -10.43 2.84
CA ILE A 46 4.43 -11.75 2.38
C ILE A 46 3.20 -12.48 1.85
N PHE A 47 3.22 -12.80 0.56
CA PHE A 47 2.23 -13.61 -0.12
C PHE A 47 2.76 -15.02 -0.34
N SER A 48 1.85 -16.00 -0.34
CA SER A 48 2.09 -17.30 -0.94
C SER A 48 1.04 -17.56 -2.00
N LEU A 49 1.45 -17.52 -3.27
CA LEU A 49 0.54 -17.67 -4.40
C LEU A 49 0.69 -19.05 -5.01
N LYS A 50 -0.43 -19.71 -5.26
CA LYS A 50 -0.44 -20.95 -6.04
C LYS A 50 0.02 -20.64 -7.46
N LEU A 51 0.94 -21.44 -7.97
CA LEU A 51 1.37 -21.38 -9.35
C LEU A 51 0.25 -21.89 -10.26
N PRO A 52 0.00 -21.25 -11.41
CA PRO A 52 -1.07 -21.66 -12.32
C PRO A 52 -0.83 -23.03 -12.95
N ARG A 53 0.45 -23.47 -13.03
CA ARG A 53 0.87 -24.76 -13.57
C ARG A 53 2.05 -25.29 -12.77
N ALA A 54 2.17 -26.60 -12.66
CA ALA A 54 3.36 -27.24 -12.09
C ALA A 54 4.57 -27.06 -13.02
N ASN A 55 5.79 -27.11 -12.45
CA ASN A 55 7.06 -27.08 -13.18
C ASN A 55 7.23 -25.88 -14.12
N MET A 56 6.68 -24.71 -13.75
CA MET A 56 6.92 -23.48 -14.52
C MET A 56 8.42 -23.13 -14.55
N PRO A 57 8.96 -22.67 -15.69
CA PRO A 57 10.32 -22.15 -15.76
C PRO A 57 10.55 -20.99 -14.77
N PRO A 58 11.78 -20.80 -14.25
CA PRO A 58 12.08 -19.71 -13.31
C PRO A 58 11.66 -18.30 -13.79
N ASN A 59 11.84 -18.00 -15.08
CA ASN A 59 11.43 -16.71 -15.65
C ASN A 59 9.91 -16.53 -15.69
N ASP A 60 9.16 -17.59 -15.98
CA ASP A 60 7.69 -17.56 -15.97
C ASP A 60 7.14 -17.39 -14.56
N ILE A 61 7.79 -18.00 -13.55
CA ILE A 61 7.45 -17.80 -12.14
C ILE A 61 7.70 -16.35 -11.73
N LEU A 62 8.86 -15.79 -12.10
CA LEU A 62 9.19 -14.39 -11.83
C LEU A 62 8.16 -13.46 -12.46
N GLN A 63 7.86 -13.64 -13.75
CA GLN A 63 6.88 -12.85 -14.48
C GLN A 63 5.49 -12.91 -13.83
N TYR A 64 5.01 -14.11 -13.50
CA TYR A 64 3.74 -14.31 -12.80
C TYR A 64 3.69 -13.57 -11.46
N ALA A 65 4.76 -13.67 -10.66
CA ALA A 65 4.86 -13.00 -9.38
C ALA A 65 4.87 -11.46 -9.52
N THR A 66 5.63 -10.92 -10.47
CA THR A 66 5.70 -9.47 -10.69
C THR A 66 4.41 -8.92 -11.28
N ASP A 67 3.76 -9.64 -12.19
CA ASP A 67 2.48 -9.22 -12.79
C ASP A 67 1.37 -9.15 -11.74
N PHE A 68 1.30 -10.14 -10.84
CA PHE A 68 0.36 -10.10 -9.74
C PHE A 68 0.58 -8.86 -8.86
N ILE A 69 1.82 -8.56 -8.49
CA ILE A 69 2.11 -7.40 -7.64
C ILE A 69 1.87 -6.08 -8.36
N ASN A 70 2.24 -5.97 -9.64
CA ASN A 70 2.00 -4.78 -10.44
C ASN A 70 0.51 -4.51 -10.65
N LEU A 71 -0.30 -5.55 -10.90
CA LEU A 71 -1.74 -5.44 -11.04
C LEU A 71 -2.40 -4.85 -9.76
N TYR A 72 -1.90 -5.24 -8.59
CA TYR A 72 -2.44 -4.78 -7.30
C TYR A 72 -1.58 -3.69 -6.63
N TYR A 73 -0.64 -3.08 -7.36
CA TYR A 73 0.19 -2.00 -6.85
C TYR A 73 -0.64 -0.80 -6.33
N PRO A 74 -1.77 -0.38 -6.95
CA PRO A 74 -2.64 0.65 -6.38
C PRO A 74 -3.14 0.33 -4.97
N CYS A 75 -3.35 -0.95 -4.63
CA CYS A 75 -3.72 -1.37 -3.28
C CYS A 75 -2.56 -1.26 -2.28
N LEU A 76 -1.31 -1.35 -2.75
CA LEU A 76 -0.08 -1.31 -1.96
C LEU A 76 0.42 0.12 -1.72
N LYS A 77 0.36 0.99 -2.74
CA LYS A 77 0.90 2.35 -2.66
C LYS A 77 0.19 3.22 -1.61
N HIS A 78 -1.10 2.97 -1.37
CA HIS A 78 -1.95 3.69 -0.42
C HIS A 78 -2.12 3.00 0.94
N THR A 79 -1.04 2.39 1.44
CA THR A 79 -1.06 1.65 2.72
C THR A 79 -0.85 2.53 3.94
N GLN A 80 -0.19 3.67 3.76
CA GLN A 80 0.08 4.68 4.79
C GLN A 80 0.25 6.06 4.17
N LYS A 81 0.34 7.10 5.01
CA LYS A 81 0.71 8.45 4.61
C LYS A 81 2.20 8.57 4.28
N TRP A 82 2.61 7.88 3.22
CA TRP A 82 4.00 7.75 2.82
C TRP A 82 4.60 9.07 2.32
N HIS A 83 5.72 9.42 2.94
CA HIS A 83 6.64 10.45 2.46
C HIS A 83 7.83 9.79 1.76
N CYS A 84 8.59 10.60 1.03
CA CYS A 84 9.78 10.18 0.33
C CYS A 84 10.74 9.46 1.28
N GLU A 85 11.28 8.34 0.84
CA GLU A 85 12.26 7.56 1.60
C GLU A 85 13.47 8.40 2.04
N PHE A 86 13.86 9.38 1.21
CA PHE A 86 15.08 10.17 1.38
C PHE A 86 14.85 11.60 1.91
N CYS A 87 13.61 12.10 1.97
CA CYS A 87 13.30 13.43 2.49
C CYS A 87 11.95 13.44 3.22
N ASP A 88 11.36 14.62 3.43
CA ASP A 88 10.09 14.85 4.14
C ASP A 88 8.96 15.29 3.20
N LEU A 89 9.18 15.29 1.87
CA LEU A 89 8.13 15.58 0.90
C LEU A 89 7.22 14.37 0.68
N PRO A 90 5.94 14.56 0.33
CA PRO A 90 5.04 13.47 -0.01
C PRO A 90 5.62 12.59 -1.13
N ALA A 91 5.55 11.27 -0.96
CA ALA A 91 5.94 10.35 -2.02
C ALA A 91 4.86 10.35 -3.12
N ARG A 92 5.28 10.38 -4.38
CA ARG A 92 4.39 10.39 -5.55
C ARG A 92 4.68 9.28 -6.53
N MET A 93 5.95 8.91 -6.66
CA MET A 93 6.40 7.84 -7.54
C MET A 93 7.07 6.75 -6.75
N SER A 94 7.02 5.53 -7.26
CA SER A 94 7.80 4.43 -6.73
C SER A 94 8.77 3.91 -7.77
N GLN A 95 9.92 3.46 -7.30
CA GLN A 95 10.82 2.66 -8.10
C GLN A 95 10.91 1.25 -7.52
N GLN A 96 10.82 0.27 -8.42
CA GLN A 96 10.90 -1.14 -8.05
C GLN A 96 12.30 -1.69 -8.30
N ASP A 97 12.81 -2.48 -7.35
CA ASP A 97 13.96 -3.37 -7.52
C ASP A 97 13.53 -4.80 -7.17
N VAL A 98 14.00 -5.79 -7.93
CA VAL A 98 13.55 -7.19 -7.80
C VAL A 98 14.74 -8.12 -7.67
N SER A 99 14.69 -8.98 -6.66
CA SER A 99 15.56 -10.13 -6.49
C SER A 99 14.74 -11.40 -6.54
N SER A 100 15.26 -12.46 -7.16
CA SER A 100 14.52 -13.72 -7.26
C SER A 100 15.43 -14.93 -7.15
N TRP A 101 14.86 -15.99 -6.57
CA TRP A 101 15.45 -17.31 -6.45
C TRP A 101 14.41 -18.33 -6.88
N CYS A 102 13.93 -18.21 -8.12
CA CYS A 102 12.81 -18.99 -8.63
C CYS A 102 13.13 -20.49 -8.85
N SER A 103 14.40 -20.89 -8.72
CA SER A 103 14.84 -22.29 -8.72
C SER A 103 14.79 -22.96 -7.35
N ARG A 104 14.46 -22.24 -6.27
CA ARG A 104 14.27 -22.81 -4.92
C ARG A 104 12.90 -23.47 -4.78
N THR A 105 12.74 -24.24 -3.70
CA THR A 105 11.45 -24.85 -3.32
C THR A 105 11.09 -24.42 -1.90
N PRO A 106 10.03 -23.60 -1.69
CA PRO A 106 9.28 -22.90 -2.73
C PRO A 106 10.13 -21.83 -3.46
N PRO A 107 9.78 -21.48 -4.71
CA PRO A 107 10.33 -20.31 -5.40
C PRO A 107 10.15 -19.03 -4.58
N HIS A 108 11.17 -18.18 -4.51
CA HIS A 108 11.12 -16.92 -3.77
C HIS A 108 11.32 -15.72 -4.70
N VAL A 109 10.48 -14.69 -4.53
CA VAL A 109 10.60 -13.38 -5.17
C VAL A 109 10.57 -12.30 -4.10
N LEU A 110 11.53 -11.38 -4.14
CA LEU A 110 11.65 -10.26 -3.23
C LEU A 110 11.57 -8.96 -4.04
N ILE A 111 10.59 -8.13 -3.71
CA ILE A 111 10.30 -6.88 -4.42
C ILE A 111 10.44 -5.72 -3.45
N TYR A 112 11.34 -4.81 -3.77
CA TYR A 112 11.54 -3.56 -3.07
C TYR A 112 10.78 -2.47 -3.82
N TYR A 113 9.98 -1.69 -3.10
CA TYR A 113 9.44 -0.43 -3.60
C TYR A 113 10.06 0.72 -2.80
N HIS A 114 10.76 1.59 -3.51
CA HIS A 114 11.32 2.83 -2.99
C HIS A 114 10.36 3.97 -3.31
N PHE A 115 9.68 4.50 -2.30
CA PHE A 115 8.72 5.60 -2.46
C PHE A 115 9.46 6.94 -2.43
N VAL A 116 9.34 7.72 -3.50
CA VAL A 116 10.13 8.94 -3.71
C VAL A 116 9.26 10.12 -4.15
N CYS A 117 9.70 11.33 -3.81
CA CYS A 117 9.05 12.56 -4.24
C CYS A 117 9.29 12.85 -5.73
N ASP A 118 10.54 12.74 -6.19
CA ASP A 118 10.93 12.95 -7.59
C ASP A 118 12.15 12.07 -7.96
N PRO A 119 11.99 11.05 -8.82
CA PRO A 119 13.10 10.20 -9.27
C PRO A 119 13.90 10.78 -10.44
N ARG A 120 13.50 11.93 -11.00
CA ARG A 120 14.09 12.50 -12.21
C ARG A 120 15.40 13.24 -11.92
N SER A 121 15.46 13.99 -10.84
CA SER A 121 16.60 14.86 -10.51
C SER A 121 16.69 15.19 -9.02
N GLY A 122 17.85 15.71 -8.61
CA GLY A 122 18.11 16.12 -7.23
C GLY A 122 18.57 14.98 -6.31
N PRO A 123 18.80 15.28 -5.02
CA PRO A 123 19.42 14.36 -4.08
C PRO A 123 18.65 13.05 -3.88
N CYS A 124 17.32 13.09 -3.83
CA CYS A 124 16.48 11.90 -3.70
C CYS A 124 16.65 10.95 -4.89
N ALA A 125 16.69 11.51 -6.11
CA ALA A 125 16.95 10.74 -7.32
C ALA A 125 18.38 10.17 -7.35
N ASP A 126 19.36 10.87 -6.79
CA ASP A 126 20.74 10.39 -6.71
C ASP A 126 20.89 9.24 -5.69
N ASN A 127 20.25 9.34 -4.52
CA ASN A 127 20.20 8.23 -3.55
C ASN A 127 19.52 6.99 -4.14
N LEU A 128 18.38 7.18 -4.81
CA LEU A 128 17.71 6.08 -5.50
C LEU A 128 18.64 5.39 -6.52
N ARG A 129 19.43 6.15 -7.29
CA ARG A 129 20.39 5.59 -8.26
C ARG A 129 21.51 4.80 -7.60
N ILE A 130 21.96 5.22 -6.42
CA ILE A 130 22.96 4.47 -5.66
C ILE A 130 22.39 3.09 -5.28
N ILE A 131 21.17 3.07 -4.75
CA ILE A 131 20.47 1.84 -4.38
C ILE A 131 20.26 0.94 -5.60
N GLN A 132 19.73 1.46 -6.70
CA GLN A 132 19.51 0.68 -7.93
C GLN A 132 20.79 0.08 -8.50
N ARG A 133 21.92 0.82 -8.46
CA ARG A 133 23.23 0.28 -8.87
C ARG A 133 23.69 -0.84 -7.96
N GLN A 134 23.49 -0.69 -6.64
CA GLN A 134 23.83 -1.70 -5.67
C GLN A 134 22.96 -2.96 -5.86
N MET A 135 21.66 -2.79 -6.05
CA MET A 135 20.72 -3.89 -6.31
C MET A 135 21.04 -4.61 -7.62
N ALA A 136 21.36 -3.89 -8.69
CA ALA A 136 21.81 -4.50 -9.94
C ALA A 136 23.09 -5.33 -9.74
N ARG A 137 24.09 -4.79 -9.02
CA ARG A 137 25.33 -5.49 -8.70
C ARG A 137 25.08 -6.77 -7.88
N VAL A 138 24.24 -6.70 -6.85
CA VAL A 138 23.90 -7.85 -6.00
C VAL A 138 23.20 -8.95 -6.81
N ASN A 139 22.34 -8.57 -7.75
CA ASN A 139 21.65 -9.51 -8.63
C ASN A 139 22.47 -9.96 -9.86
N GLY A 140 23.71 -9.47 -10.02
CA GLY A 140 24.53 -9.78 -11.21
C GLY A 140 23.97 -9.19 -12.51
N LEU A 141 23.16 -8.13 -12.42
CA LEU A 141 22.52 -7.46 -13.55
C LEU A 141 23.36 -6.24 -14.00
N PRO A 142 23.26 -5.83 -15.27
CA PRO A 142 23.89 -4.61 -15.74
C PRO A 142 23.32 -3.38 -15.00
N THR A 143 24.16 -2.35 -14.84
CA THR A 143 23.74 -1.08 -14.26
C THR A 143 22.52 -0.52 -15.03
N PRO A 144 21.42 -0.18 -14.33
CA PRO A 144 20.23 0.39 -14.96
C PRO A 144 20.58 1.68 -15.72
N ARG A 145 20.11 1.76 -16.96
CA ARG A 145 20.23 3.00 -17.74
C ARG A 145 19.19 3.99 -17.26
N ARG A 146 19.53 5.29 -17.30
CA ARG A 146 18.54 6.33 -17.04
C ARG A 146 17.44 6.26 -18.11
N PRO A 147 16.16 6.14 -17.73
CA PRO A 147 15.05 6.27 -18.66
C PRO A 147 15.17 7.59 -19.42
N ARG A 148 14.92 7.54 -20.73
CA ARG A 148 14.90 8.77 -21.55
C ARG A 148 13.64 9.58 -21.26
N ASN A 149 12.51 8.89 -21.09
CA ASN A 149 11.28 9.51 -20.64
C ASN A 149 11.31 9.70 -19.12
N ARG A 150 10.88 10.87 -18.67
CA ARG A 150 10.84 11.27 -17.26
C ARG A 150 9.42 11.71 -16.98
N GLU A 151 8.57 10.74 -16.65
CA GLU A 151 7.20 11.01 -16.22
C GLU A 151 7.19 12.04 -15.10
N ASP A 152 6.20 12.95 -15.11
CA ASP A 152 6.12 14.00 -14.11
C ASP A 152 5.48 13.47 -12.81
N PRO A 153 6.16 13.49 -11.66
CA PRO A 153 5.61 13.00 -10.40
C PRO A 153 4.26 13.64 -10.04
N PHE A 154 4.02 14.88 -10.45
CA PHE A 154 2.79 15.60 -10.16
C PHE A 154 1.58 15.14 -10.98
N GLU A 155 1.77 14.33 -12.03
CA GLU A 155 0.68 13.65 -12.73
C GLU A 155 0.11 12.48 -11.90
N PHE A 156 0.85 12.04 -10.88
CA PHE A 156 0.44 10.93 -10.01
C PHE A 156 -0.06 11.44 -8.65
N PRO A 157 -1.10 10.80 -8.10
CA PRO A 157 -1.59 11.12 -6.76
C PRO A 157 -0.50 10.79 -5.72
N PRO A 158 -0.37 11.60 -4.66
CA PRO A 158 0.49 11.25 -3.55
C PRO A 158 0.12 9.88 -2.99
N MET A 159 1.10 9.11 -2.55
CA MET A 159 0.87 7.78 -1.96
C MET A 159 0.06 7.85 -0.67
N ALA A 160 0.07 9.00 0.00
CA ALA A 160 -0.77 9.30 1.15
C ALA A 160 -2.26 9.54 0.81
N ALA A 161 -2.62 9.66 -0.47
CA ALA A 161 -4.01 9.86 -0.88
C ALA A 161 -4.89 8.60 -0.67
N CYS A 162 -6.20 8.81 -0.72
CA CYS A 162 -7.20 7.76 -0.69
C CYS A 162 -7.07 6.81 -1.89
N ALA A 163 -7.04 5.50 -1.65
CA ALA A 163 -6.95 4.51 -2.72
C ALA A 163 -8.16 4.46 -3.66
N GLY A 164 -9.32 5.00 -3.23
CA GLY A 164 -10.55 4.94 -4.03
C GLY A 164 -10.80 6.16 -4.90
N CYS A 165 -10.40 7.36 -4.45
CA CYS A 165 -10.65 8.59 -5.20
C CYS A 165 -9.39 9.33 -5.63
N GLU A 166 -8.23 8.96 -5.08
CA GLU A 166 -6.90 9.51 -5.41
C GLU A 166 -6.76 11.04 -5.32
N ARG A 167 -7.76 11.74 -4.75
CA ARG A 167 -7.75 13.19 -4.60
C ARG A 167 -6.70 13.65 -3.61
N GLU A 168 -5.94 14.67 -4.00
CA GLU A 168 -4.85 15.23 -3.20
C GLU A 168 -5.29 15.79 -1.85
N GLU A 169 -6.50 16.37 -1.77
CA GLU A 169 -7.11 16.84 -0.52
C GLU A 169 -7.19 15.74 0.56
N THR A 170 -7.19 14.46 0.17
CA THR A 170 -7.31 13.33 1.12
C THR A 170 -6.01 12.97 1.83
N VAL A 171 -4.88 13.55 1.43
CA VAL A 171 -3.56 13.31 2.03
C VAL A 171 -3.55 13.64 3.52
N ASP A 172 -4.14 14.77 3.90
CA ASP A 172 -4.16 15.24 5.28
C ASP A 172 -5.42 14.80 6.05
N MET A 173 -6.42 14.24 5.36
CA MET A 173 -7.65 13.75 6.00
C MET A 173 -7.41 12.50 6.86
N PRO A 174 -8.24 12.26 7.88
CA PRO A 174 -8.36 10.97 8.52
C PRO A 174 -8.67 9.88 7.49
N THR A 175 -8.11 8.68 7.67
CA THR A 175 -8.31 7.57 6.73
C THR A 175 -8.79 6.31 7.42
N LEU A 176 -9.76 5.66 6.80
CA LEU A 176 -10.26 4.35 7.18
C LEU A 176 -9.37 3.29 6.56
N LYS A 177 -8.77 2.45 7.40
CA LYS A 177 -8.03 1.26 6.99
C LYS A 177 -9.02 0.14 6.66
N CYS A 178 -8.80 -0.61 5.59
CA CYS A 178 -9.59 -1.80 5.29
C CYS A 178 -9.48 -2.81 6.44
N SER A 179 -10.59 -3.10 7.12
CA SER A 179 -10.63 -3.95 8.31
C SER A 179 -10.28 -5.43 8.05
N ASN A 180 -10.25 -5.86 6.80
CA ASN A 180 -9.93 -7.25 6.44
C ASN A 180 -8.46 -7.46 6.09
N CYS A 181 -7.81 -6.51 5.40
CA CYS A 181 -6.40 -6.65 5.01
C CYS A 181 -5.44 -5.78 5.81
N ASP A 182 -5.94 -4.81 6.59
CA ASP A 182 -5.17 -3.87 7.39
C ASP A 182 -4.09 -3.09 6.62
N LEU A 183 -4.30 -2.92 5.31
CA LEU A 183 -3.34 -2.31 4.39
C LEU A 183 -3.93 -1.07 3.73
N THR A 184 -4.81 -1.25 2.74
CA THR A 184 -5.30 -0.15 1.89
C THR A 184 -6.18 0.82 2.67
N ARG A 185 -5.98 2.13 2.44
CA ARG A 185 -6.64 3.23 3.15
C ARG A 185 -7.59 4.03 2.26
N TYR A 186 -8.67 4.52 2.86
CA TYR A 186 -9.75 5.26 2.19
C TYR A 186 -10.20 6.47 3.01
N CYS A 187 -10.60 7.55 2.36
CA CYS A 187 -11.19 8.70 3.07
C CYS A 187 -12.64 8.43 3.54
N SER A 188 -13.32 7.42 2.97
CA SER A 188 -14.72 7.10 3.31
C SER A 188 -15.08 5.65 2.97
N VAL A 189 -16.14 5.15 3.61
CA VAL A 189 -16.74 3.84 3.27
C VAL A 189 -17.24 3.83 1.82
N ALA A 190 -17.70 4.97 1.29
CA ALA A 190 -18.10 5.09 -0.11
C ALA A 190 -16.93 4.81 -1.07
N CYS A 191 -15.75 5.40 -0.81
CA CYS A 191 -14.54 5.13 -1.60
C CYS A 191 -14.07 3.67 -1.47
N GLN A 192 -14.16 3.08 -0.27
CA GLN A 192 -13.85 1.67 -0.08
C GLN A 192 -14.78 0.76 -0.91
N ARG A 193 -16.09 1.04 -0.90
CA ARG A 193 -17.08 0.28 -1.69
C ARG A 193 -16.87 0.43 -3.18
N ALA A 194 -16.55 1.65 -3.64
CA ALA A 194 -16.29 1.94 -5.05
C ALA A 194 -15.03 1.20 -5.55
N HIS A 195 -13.95 1.16 -4.77
CA HIS A 195 -12.71 0.45 -5.11
C HIS A 195 -12.79 -1.07 -4.88
N TRP A 196 -13.86 -1.58 -4.25
CA TRP A 196 -13.97 -2.99 -3.90
C TRP A 196 -13.81 -3.98 -5.07
N PRO A 197 -14.34 -3.74 -6.29
CA PRO A 197 -14.17 -4.66 -7.41
C PRO A 197 -12.70 -4.99 -7.71
N GLU A 198 -11.83 -3.99 -7.65
CA GLU A 198 -10.38 -4.12 -7.87
C GLU A 198 -9.68 -4.64 -6.61
N HIS A 199 -10.03 -4.10 -5.44
CA HIS A 199 -9.41 -4.44 -4.17
C HIS A 199 -9.70 -5.87 -3.70
N LYS A 200 -10.85 -6.44 -4.05
CA LYS A 200 -11.37 -7.70 -3.49
C LYS A 200 -10.38 -8.86 -3.61
N VAL A 201 -9.72 -9.00 -4.77
CA VAL A 201 -8.78 -10.11 -5.00
C VAL A 201 -7.57 -9.94 -4.10
N PHE A 202 -6.89 -8.79 -4.17
CA PHE A 202 -5.77 -8.45 -3.28
C PHE A 202 -6.13 -8.63 -1.80
N CYS A 203 -7.31 -8.14 -1.40
CA CYS A 203 -7.78 -8.16 -0.02
C CYS A 203 -7.92 -9.60 0.50
N LYS A 204 -8.47 -10.50 -0.32
CA LYS A 204 -8.72 -11.90 0.03
C LYS A 204 -7.51 -12.81 -0.15
N THR A 205 -6.50 -12.40 -0.90
CA THR A 205 -5.27 -13.18 -1.04
C THR A 205 -4.61 -13.37 0.33
N PRO A 206 -4.31 -14.62 0.73
CA PRO A 206 -3.58 -14.91 1.96
C PRO A 206 -2.24 -14.19 1.98
N LYS A 207 -2.01 -13.43 3.05
CA LYS A 207 -0.80 -12.65 3.24
C LYS A 207 -0.52 -12.42 4.70
N VAL A 208 0.75 -12.20 5.01
CA VAL A 208 1.24 -11.76 6.31
C VAL A 208 1.75 -10.33 6.15
N VAL A 209 1.39 -9.46 7.09
CA VAL A 209 1.78 -8.05 7.08
C VAL A 209 2.59 -7.77 8.34
N LYS A 210 3.78 -7.21 8.17
CA LYS A 210 4.67 -6.81 9.27
C LYS A 210 5.07 -5.35 9.08
N TRP A 211 4.68 -4.51 10.03
CA TRP A 211 5.11 -3.12 10.09
C TRP A 211 6.42 -3.00 10.85
N VAL A 212 7.35 -2.21 10.29
CA VAL A 212 8.61 -1.87 10.93
C VAL A 212 8.67 -0.35 11.03
N TRP A 213 8.75 0.14 12.27
CA TRP A 213 8.80 1.57 12.57
C TRP A 213 10.20 1.96 13.06
N PRO A 214 10.69 3.16 12.72
CA PRO A 214 11.93 3.67 13.26
C PRO A 214 11.68 3.96 14.74
N SER A 215 12.37 3.24 15.62
CA SER A 215 12.19 3.41 17.06
C SER A 215 12.85 4.72 17.52
N ALA A 216 12.08 5.79 17.54
CA ALA A 216 12.28 6.89 18.47
C ALA A 216 11.16 6.78 19.51
N GLY A 217 11.50 6.28 20.71
CA GLY A 217 10.65 6.17 21.91
C GLY A 217 9.14 5.93 21.68
N GLU A 218 8.69 4.67 21.75
CA GLU A 218 7.27 4.31 21.92
C GLU A 218 6.22 5.19 21.20
N LEU A 219 6.40 5.46 19.91
CA LEU A 219 5.27 5.84 19.09
C LEU A 219 4.51 4.56 18.73
N GLN A 220 3.59 4.16 19.62
CA GLN A 220 2.44 3.33 19.24
C GLN A 220 1.77 3.98 18.03
N GLU A 221 1.14 3.17 17.16
CA GLU A 221 0.29 3.71 16.08
C GLU A 221 -0.51 4.90 16.62
N PRO A 222 -0.59 6.06 15.93
CA PRO A 222 -1.48 7.11 16.37
C PRO A 222 -2.87 6.49 16.44
N ARG A 223 -3.36 6.26 17.66
CA ARG A 223 -4.74 5.87 17.93
C ARG A 223 -5.58 7.07 17.48
N GLU A 224 -5.97 7.09 16.21
CA GLU A 224 -7.12 7.89 15.80
C GLU A 224 -8.27 7.41 16.67
N GLN A 225 -8.69 8.28 17.59
CA GLN A 225 -9.83 8.03 18.46
C GLN A 225 -11.04 7.87 17.56
N VAL A 226 -11.46 6.62 17.38
CA VAL A 226 -12.79 6.31 16.84
C VAL A 226 -13.77 6.81 17.90
N MET A 227 -14.28 8.03 17.71
CA MET A 227 -15.44 8.51 18.45
C MET A 227 -16.62 7.62 18.04
N PRO A 228 -17.24 6.86 18.96
CA PRO A 228 -18.49 6.18 18.65
C PRO A 228 -19.57 7.25 18.49
N GLY A 229 -20.07 7.42 17.25
CA GLY A 229 -21.25 8.21 16.99
C GLY A 229 -22.44 7.61 17.73
N SER A 230 -22.99 8.36 18.68
CA SER A 230 -24.26 8.10 19.33
C SER A 230 -25.38 8.12 18.28
N LEU A 231 -25.91 6.93 17.99
CA LEU A 231 -27.25 6.79 17.43
C LEU A 231 -28.25 7.21 18.50
N GLN A 232 -28.76 8.43 18.40
CA GLN A 232 -30.12 8.75 18.82
C GLN A 232 -30.87 9.25 17.59
N ALA A 233 -31.56 8.33 16.93
CA ALA A 233 -32.67 8.69 16.05
C ALA A 233 -33.83 9.05 16.98
N SER A 234 -34.22 10.32 16.98
CA SER A 234 -35.55 10.73 17.44
C SER A 234 -36.50 10.49 16.28
N GLU A 235 -37.49 9.63 16.50
CA GLU A 235 -38.64 9.46 15.62
C GLU A 235 -39.50 10.71 15.73
N ALA A 236 -39.63 11.45 14.63
CA ALA A 236 -40.71 12.40 14.40
C ALA A 236 -41.34 12.00 13.05
N ASP A 237 -42.35 11.15 13.14
CA ASP A 237 -43.24 10.84 12.02
C ASP A 237 -44.24 11.99 11.87
N ASP A 238 -43.99 12.87 10.89
CA ASP A 238 -44.99 13.74 10.29
C ASP A 238 -45.40 13.13 8.95
N ALA A 239 -46.63 12.59 8.85
CA ALA A 239 -47.47 12.70 7.66
C ALA A 239 -48.85 12.03 7.83
N ALA A 240 -49.89 12.79 7.45
CA ALA A 240 -51.17 12.44 6.81
C ALA A 240 -52.37 13.02 7.60
N ASP A 241 -52.90 14.18 7.20
CA ASP A 241 -53.81 14.42 6.06
C ASP A 241 -55.22 13.85 6.28
N SER A 242 -56.20 14.76 6.40
CA SER A 242 -57.60 14.57 6.00
C SER A 242 -58.36 15.91 6.08
N PRO A 243 -58.96 16.39 4.98
CA PRO A 243 -59.89 17.51 4.98
C PRO A 243 -61.34 16.99 5.06
N SER A 244 -62.15 17.52 5.97
CA SER A 244 -63.61 17.36 5.92
C SER A 244 -64.35 18.62 6.37
N GLN A 245 -64.97 19.26 5.37
CA GLN A 245 -66.28 19.90 5.29
C GLN A 245 -66.94 20.60 6.51
N GLY A 246 -67.48 21.80 6.22
CA GLY A 246 -68.57 22.46 6.96
C GLY A 246 -68.39 23.99 7.00
N CYS A 247 -68.81 24.78 6.02
CA CYS A 247 -70.18 25.32 5.85
C CYS A 247 -70.80 25.87 7.15
N SER A 248 -70.71 27.19 7.40
CA SER A 248 -71.87 28.11 7.51
C SER A 248 -71.53 29.45 8.20
N ILE A 249 -71.81 30.54 7.47
CA ILE A 249 -72.59 31.73 7.86
C ILE A 249 -72.34 32.34 9.26
N GLN A 250 -71.69 33.51 9.32
CA GLN A 250 -72.27 34.85 9.52
C GLN A 250 -71.17 35.92 9.49
#